data_AF-A0A937WYI1-F1
#
_entry.id   AF-A0A937WYI1-F1
#
_cell.length_a   1.000
_cell.length_b   1.000
_cell.length_c   1.000
_cell.angle_alpha   90.00
_cell.angle_beta   90.00
_cell.angle_gamma   90.00
#
_symmetry.space_group_name_H-M   'P 1'
#
loop_
_entity.id
_entity.type
_entity.pdbx_description
1 polymer ?
#
loop_
_entity_poly.entity_id
_entity_poly.type
_entity_poly.pdbx_seq_one_letter_code
_entity_poly.pdbx_strand_id
1 'polypeptide(L)'
;MMISPHCFILPSMKRSYEVLLRHHFDSDTQMAFVCGPRQVGKTTTCQSCEPNQMYLNWDHEDHRRKILSGPAAVAADLGLAPHNAVVFDQIHKYPDWRNFIKGFFDVYGRSRLRIVVTGSAHLDVVRKGADSLLGRYFPYRMHPLSIGEIANSTWRDRPIGSPSPISDADYEALLRFGGFPDPFLKRNQRFHNRWTRMRQQLLFREDLR
;
A
#
# COMPACT_ATOMS: atom_id res chain seq x y z
N MET A 1 -8.39 -3.69 -22.51
CA MET A 1 -6.98 -4.10 -22.74
C MET A 1 -6.25 -2.94 -23.41
N MET A 2 -5.59 -2.08 -22.63
CA MET A 2 -4.59 -1.11 -23.09
C MET A 2 -3.70 -0.79 -21.88
N ILE A 3 -2.54 -1.44 -21.81
CA ILE A 3 -1.49 -1.14 -20.83
C ILE A 3 -0.63 -0.05 -21.46
N SER A 4 -0.56 1.12 -20.82
CA SER A 4 0.30 2.23 -21.24
C SER A 4 1.78 1.79 -21.28
N PRO A 5 2.54 2.06 -22.37
CA PRO A 5 3.79 1.35 -22.66
C PRO A 5 5.08 2.00 -22.09
N HIS A 6 5.02 2.75 -20.98
CA HIS A 6 6.21 3.46 -20.45
C HIS A 6 6.46 3.33 -18.94
N CYS A 7 6.03 2.22 -18.32
CA CYS A 7 6.53 1.84 -17.00
C CYS A 7 7.47 0.64 -17.15
N PHE A 8 8.76 0.82 -16.86
CA PHE A 8 9.70 -0.28 -16.67
C PHE A 8 9.25 -1.09 -15.43
N ILE A 9 8.27 -1.96 -15.60
CA ILE A 9 7.82 -2.89 -14.56
C ILE A 9 8.88 -3.99 -14.51
N LEU A 10 9.83 -3.86 -13.58
CA LEU A 10 10.58 -5.02 -13.09
C LEU A 10 9.57 -6.13 -12.77
N PRO A 11 9.87 -7.42 -13.00
CA PRO A 11 8.97 -8.51 -12.62
C PRO A 11 8.50 -8.29 -11.18
N SER A 12 7.19 -8.04 -11.03
CA SER A 12 6.62 -7.55 -9.77
C SER A 12 6.75 -8.64 -8.72
N MET A 13 7.65 -8.45 -7.76
CA MET A 13 7.77 -9.36 -6.63
C MET A 13 6.47 -9.31 -5.83
N LYS A 14 5.78 -10.46 -5.72
CA LYS A 14 4.61 -10.59 -4.86
C LYS A 14 5.04 -10.38 -3.41
N ARG A 15 4.34 -9.49 -2.72
CA ARG A 15 4.60 -9.17 -1.31
C ARG A 15 3.73 -10.04 -0.41
N SER A 16 4.23 -10.42 0.76
CA SER A 16 3.43 -11.17 1.75
C SER A 16 2.18 -10.38 2.21
N TYR A 17 2.27 -9.05 2.13
CA TYR A 17 1.17 -8.12 2.36
C TYR A 17 -0.05 -8.33 1.45
N GLU A 18 0.10 -8.92 0.26
CA GLU A 18 -1.06 -9.23 -0.59
C GLU A 18 -1.97 -10.25 0.10
N VAL A 19 -1.37 -11.29 0.70
CA VAL A 19 -2.11 -12.34 1.40
C VAL A 19 -2.71 -11.78 2.69
N LEU A 20 -1.96 -10.94 3.41
CA LEU A 20 -2.44 -10.24 4.60
C LEU A 20 -3.69 -9.40 4.32
N LEU A 21 -3.69 -8.64 3.22
CA LEU A 21 -4.84 -7.81 2.84
C LEU A 21 -6.04 -8.64 2.43
N ARG A 22 -5.84 -9.76 1.72
CA ARG A 22 -6.93 -10.69 1.40
C ARG A 22 -7.54 -11.29 2.66
N HIS A 23 -6.70 -11.75 3.59
CA HIS A 23 -7.18 -12.25 4.88
C HIS A 23 -7.99 -11.18 5.62
N HIS A 24 -7.46 -9.94 5.72
CA HIS A 24 -8.19 -8.81 6.30
C HIS A 24 -9.58 -8.65 5.69
N PHE A 25 -9.71 -8.72 4.36
CA PHE A 25 -11.02 -8.58 3.73
C PHE A 25 -11.98 -9.75 3.94
N ASP A 26 -11.46 -10.91 4.30
CA ASP A 26 -12.26 -12.10 4.58
C ASP A 26 -12.70 -12.15 6.06
N SER A 27 -11.87 -11.65 6.97
CA SER A 27 -12.13 -11.63 8.43
C SER A 27 -12.77 -10.35 8.95
N ASP A 28 -12.48 -9.21 8.33
CA ASP A 28 -12.73 -7.90 8.89
C ASP A 28 -13.57 -7.01 7.94
N THR A 29 -14.34 -6.11 8.54
CA THR A 29 -15.16 -5.13 7.79
C THR A 29 -14.51 -3.75 7.75
N GLN A 30 -13.53 -3.52 8.61
CA GLN A 30 -12.78 -2.29 8.76
C GLN A 30 -11.96 -2.00 7.49
N MET A 31 -11.58 -0.75 7.31
CA MET A 31 -10.66 -0.35 6.23
C MET A 31 -9.24 -0.84 6.51
N ALA A 32 -8.51 -1.23 5.47
CA ALA A 32 -7.09 -1.52 5.56
C ALA A 32 -6.28 -0.24 5.30
N PHE A 33 -5.50 0.22 6.29
CA PHE A 33 -4.63 1.39 6.13
C PHE A 33 -3.19 0.95 5.88
N VAL A 34 -2.74 0.97 4.63
CA VAL A 34 -1.40 0.53 4.26
C VAL A 34 -0.44 1.71 4.26
N CYS A 35 0.44 1.72 5.25
CA CYS A 35 1.42 2.78 5.49
C CYS A 35 2.84 2.22 5.41
N GLY A 36 3.85 3.08 5.29
CA GLY A 36 5.25 2.66 5.31
C GLY A 36 6.17 3.53 4.45
N PRO A 37 7.48 3.28 4.47
CA PRO A 37 8.46 4.09 3.75
C PRO A 37 8.15 4.18 2.25
N ARG A 38 8.58 5.25 1.60
CA ARG A 38 8.48 5.35 0.14
C ARG A 38 9.23 4.20 -0.54
N GLN A 39 8.73 3.76 -1.69
CA GLN A 39 9.35 2.72 -2.52
C GLN A 39 9.45 1.32 -1.87
N VAL A 40 8.57 1.00 -0.91
CA VAL A 40 8.46 -0.36 -0.35
C VAL A 40 7.39 -1.22 -1.05
N GLY A 41 6.80 -0.79 -2.16
CA GLY A 41 5.83 -1.60 -2.92
C GLY A 41 4.35 -1.45 -2.54
N LYS A 42 3.99 -0.47 -1.69
CA LYS A 42 2.60 -0.25 -1.24
C LYS A 42 1.58 -0.20 -2.38
N THR A 43 1.83 0.69 -3.35
CA THR A 43 0.95 0.87 -4.51
C THR A 43 0.81 -0.41 -5.30
N THR A 44 1.91 -1.11 -5.57
CA THR A 44 1.89 -2.38 -6.31
C THR A 44 1.06 -3.45 -5.59
N THR A 45 1.25 -3.62 -4.29
CA THR A 45 0.47 -4.59 -3.48
C THR A 45 -1.03 -4.23 -3.43
N CYS A 46 -1.37 -2.95 -3.26
CA CYS A 46 -2.76 -2.54 -3.18
C CYS A 46 -3.45 -2.59 -4.55
N GLN A 47 -2.70 -2.44 -5.65
CA GLN A 47 -3.21 -2.64 -7.00
C GLN A 47 -3.36 -4.13 -7.38
N SER A 48 -2.81 -5.07 -6.61
CA SER A 48 -2.93 -6.50 -6.90
C SER A 48 -3.79 -7.26 -5.88
N CYS A 49 -4.40 -6.57 -4.92
CA CYS A 49 -5.09 -7.25 -3.81
C CYS A 49 -6.39 -7.90 -4.28
N GLU A 50 -7.18 -7.23 -5.12
CA GLU A 50 -8.50 -7.68 -5.57
C GLU A 50 -8.70 -7.56 -7.08
N PRO A 51 -9.37 -8.52 -7.73
CA PRO A 51 -9.57 -8.51 -9.18
C PRO A 51 -10.57 -7.45 -9.65
N ASN A 52 -11.63 -7.20 -8.86
CA ASN A 52 -12.61 -6.16 -9.16
C ASN A 52 -12.42 -4.97 -8.22
N GLN A 53 -11.53 -4.06 -8.60
CA GLN A 53 -11.18 -2.91 -7.80
C GLN A 53 -11.19 -1.62 -8.60
N MET A 54 -11.56 -0.53 -7.93
CA MET A 54 -11.30 0.83 -8.38
C MET A 54 -10.06 1.36 -7.66
N TYR A 55 -9.07 1.82 -8.41
CA TYR A 55 -7.88 2.45 -7.87
C TYR A 55 -7.92 3.96 -8.13
N LEU A 56 -7.95 4.75 -7.06
CA LEU A 56 -8.02 6.21 -7.09
C LEU A 56 -6.78 6.80 -6.41
N ASN A 57 -5.91 7.41 -7.22
CA ASN A 57 -4.70 8.09 -6.73
C ASN A 57 -4.90 9.61 -6.73
N TRP A 58 -4.73 10.25 -5.58
CA TRP A 58 -4.90 11.69 -5.41
C TRP A 58 -4.00 12.55 -6.31
N ASP A 59 -2.81 12.06 -6.66
CA ASP A 59 -1.87 12.77 -7.54
C ASP A 59 -2.33 12.75 -9.00
N HIS A 60 -3.26 11.87 -9.37
CA HIS A 60 -3.84 11.81 -10.71
C HIS A 60 -5.06 12.73 -10.82
N GLU A 61 -5.07 13.61 -11.82
CA GLU A 61 -6.08 14.66 -11.93
C GLU A 61 -7.51 14.12 -12.08
N ASP A 62 -7.76 13.14 -12.95
CA ASP A 62 -9.11 12.58 -13.13
C ASP A 62 -9.61 11.87 -11.87
N HIS A 63 -8.73 11.16 -11.16
CA HIS A 63 -9.07 10.48 -9.91
C HIS A 63 -9.38 11.50 -8.82
N ARG A 64 -8.58 12.57 -8.74
CA ARG A 64 -8.82 13.68 -7.81
C ARG A 64 -10.17 14.34 -8.09
N ARG A 65 -10.49 14.65 -9.35
CA ARG A 65 -11.81 15.17 -9.74
C ARG A 65 -12.93 14.24 -9.27
N LYS A 66 -12.78 12.93 -9.45
CA LYS A 66 -13.76 11.93 -8.98
C LYS A 66 -13.92 11.91 -7.46
N ILE A 67 -12.82 11.93 -6.71
CA ILE A 67 -12.86 12.00 -5.23
C ILE A 67 -13.58 13.27 -4.78
N LEU A 68 -13.28 14.41 -5.42
CA LEU A 68 -13.89 15.70 -5.12
C LEU A 68 -15.39 15.77 -5.46
N SER A 69 -15.88 14.96 -6.40
CA SER A 69 -17.32 14.79 -6.65
C SER A 69 -18.07 14.09 -5.50
N GLY A 70 -17.35 13.57 -4.51
CA GLY A 70 -17.89 13.07 -3.26
C GLY A 70 -18.08 11.54 -3.20
N PRO A 71 -18.38 11.00 -2.00
CA PRO A 71 -18.49 9.55 -1.75
C PRO A 71 -19.49 8.83 -2.67
N ALA A 72 -20.64 9.46 -2.94
CA ALA A 72 -21.69 8.89 -3.77
C ALA A 72 -21.27 8.71 -5.23
N ALA A 73 -20.50 9.65 -5.78
CA ALA A 73 -19.98 9.56 -7.13
C ALA A 73 -18.98 8.40 -7.28
N VAL A 74 -18.10 8.22 -6.28
CA VAL A 74 -17.16 7.10 -6.23
C VAL A 74 -17.92 5.77 -6.12
N ALA A 75 -18.91 5.68 -5.23
CA ALA A 75 -19.71 4.48 -5.03
C ALA A 75 -20.52 4.09 -6.27
N ALA A 76 -21.10 5.08 -6.97
CA ALA A 76 -21.87 4.85 -8.19
C ALA A 76 -20.99 4.27 -9.32
N ASP A 77 -19.81 4.84 -9.52
CA ASP A 77 -18.88 4.39 -10.57
C ASP A 77 -18.23 3.04 -10.23
N LEU A 78 -18.04 2.74 -8.94
CA LEU A 78 -17.54 1.44 -8.48
C LEU A 78 -18.53 0.30 -8.72
N GLY A 79 -19.83 0.60 -8.69
CA GLY A 79 -20.88 -0.40 -8.63
C GLY A 79 -20.83 -1.13 -7.28
N LEU A 80 -21.76 -0.83 -6.39
CA LEU A 80 -21.78 -1.42 -5.05
C LEU A 80 -22.16 -2.91 -5.11
N ALA A 81 -21.16 -3.78 -5.14
CA ALA A 81 -21.32 -5.22 -5.05
C ALA A 81 -20.40 -5.82 -3.97
N PRO A 82 -20.78 -6.95 -3.35
CA PRO A 82 -19.90 -7.66 -2.44
C PRO A 82 -18.57 -7.98 -3.11
N HIS A 83 -17.46 -7.90 -2.36
CA HIS A 83 -16.10 -8.17 -2.81
C HIS A 83 -15.50 -7.14 -3.79
N ASN A 84 -16.26 -6.13 -4.22
CA ASN A 84 -15.66 -4.98 -4.91
C ASN A 84 -14.74 -4.24 -3.95
N ALA A 85 -13.63 -3.74 -4.48
CA ALA A 85 -12.65 -2.99 -3.70
C ALA A 85 -12.46 -1.57 -4.21
N VAL A 86 -12.15 -0.66 -3.30
CA VAL A 86 -11.66 0.69 -3.65
C VAL A 86 -10.36 0.98 -2.91
N VAL A 87 -9.37 1.44 -3.66
CA VAL A 87 -8.06 1.84 -3.15
C VAL A 87 -7.93 3.35 -3.28
N PHE A 88 -7.81 4.04 -2.15
CA PHE A 88 -7.54 5.47 -2.09
C PHE A 88 -6.04 5.70 -1.83
N ASP A 89 -5.27 5.94 -2.90
CA ASP A 89 -3.83 6.18 -2.82
C ASP A 89 -3.49 7.66 -2.66
N GLN A 90 -2.55 7.93 -1.74
CA GLN A 90 -2.09 9.26 -1.36
C GLN A 90 -3.21 10.21 -0.92
N ILE A 91 -4.39 9.71 -0.53
CA ILE A 91 -5.55 10.56 -0.22
C ILE A 91 -5.31 11.48 0.97
N HIS A 92 -4.34 11.18 1.84
CA HIS A 92 -3.92 12.05 2.95
C HIS A 92 -3.47 13.46 2.51
N LYS A 93 -3.16 13.67 1.22
CA LYS A 93 -2.87 14.99 0.63
C LYS A 93 -4.12 15.86 0.44
N TYR A 94 -5.31 15.27 0.46
CA TYR A 94 -6.57 16.00 0.45
C TYR A 94 -6.86 16.56 1.86
N PRO A 95 -7.01 17.88 2.08
CA PRO A 95 -7.16 18.42 3.43
C PRO A 95 -8.30 17.80 4.26
N ASP A 96 -9.43 17.45 3.62
CA ASP A 96 -10.62 16.90 4.29
C ASP A 96 -10.77 15.38 4.10
N TRP A 97 -9.66 14.67 3.83
CA TRP A 97 -9.67 13.24 3.53
C TRP A 97 -10.30 12.37 4.62
N ARG A 98 -10.20 12.78 5.89
CA ARG A 98 -10.72 12.01 7.03
C ARG A 98 -12.23 11.94 7.00
N ASN A 99 -12.89 13.09 6.79
CA ASN A 99 -14.34 13.19 6.72
C ASN A 99 -14.85 12.45 5.48
N PHE A 100 -14.15 12.60 4.35
CA PHE A 100 -14.46 11.84 3.14
C PHE A 100 -14.42 10.32 3.38
N ILE A 101 -13.33 9.80 3.91
CA ILE A 101 -13.15 8.36 4.16
C ILE A 101 -14.13 7.85 5.23
N LYS A 102 -14.33 8.61 6.32
CA LYS A 102 -15.30 8.29 7.36
C LYS A 102 -16.71 8.19 6.77
N GLY A 103 -17.15 9.19 6.00
CA GLY A 103 -18.46 9.20 5.38
C GLY A 103 -18.63 8.07 4.36
N PHE A 104 -17.60 7.83 3.54
CA PHE A 104 -17.60 6.71 2.59
C PHE A 104 -17.74 5.36 3.31
N PHE A 105 -16.98 5.14 4.39
CA PHE A 105 -17.05 3.92 5.19
C PHE A 105 -18.39 3.76 5.92
N ASP A 106 -18.88 4.82 6.58
CA ASP A 106 -20.10 4.75 7.38
C ASP A 106 -21.35 4.43 6.52
N VAL A 107 -21.35 4.85 5.25
CA VAL A 107 -22.43 4.56 4.29
C VAL A 107 -22.23 3.23 3.56
N TYR A 108 -21.03 2.96 3.04
CA TYR A 108 -20.79 1.85 2.10
C TYR A 108 -20.01 0.66 2.69
N GLY A 109 -19.32 0.82 3.82
CA GLY A 109 -18.50 -0.24 4.43
C GLY A 109 -19.33 -1.48 4.83
N ARG A 110 -20.61 -1.28 5.18
CA ARG A 110 -21.51 -2.39 5.56
C ARG A 110 -21.93 -3.28 4.39
N SER A 111 -21.77 -2.85 3.14
CA SER A 111 -22.15 -3.66 1.96
C SER A 111 -21.07 -4.68 1.54
N ARG A 112 -20.17 -5.07 2.46
CA ARG A 112 -18.98 -5.89 2.19
C ARG A 112 -18.06 -5.29 1.11
N LEU A 113 -18.04 -3.97 1.04
CA LEU A 113 -17.11 -3.24 0.19
C LEU A 113 -15.73 -3.22 0.84
N ARG A 114 -14.70 -3.63 0.09
CA ARG A 114 -13.32 -3.71 0.56
C ARG A 114 -12.66 -2.35 0.36
N ILE A 115 -12.20 -1.71 1.43
CA ILE A 115 -11.65 -0.35 1.36
C ILE A 115 -10.19 -0.36 1.81
N VAL A 116 -9.31 0.13 0.94
CA VAL A 116 -7.89 0.34 1.22
C VAL A 116 -7.58 1.82 1.18
N VAL A 117 -6.86 2.30 2.18
CA VAL A 117 -6.30 3.65 2.18
C VAL A 117 -4.79 3.52 2.26
N THR A 118 -4.07 4.17 1.36
CA THR A 118 -2.61 4.15 1.36
C THR A 118 -2.02 5.54 1.53
N GLY A 119 -0.82 5.58 2.09
CA GLY A 119 -0.02 6.79 2.05
C GLY A 119 1.35 6.62 2.67
N SER A 120 2.05 7.75 2.79
CA SER A 120 3.39 7.81 3.35
C SER A 120 3.38 7.62 4.86
N ALA A 121 4.56 7.53 5.48
CA ALA A 121 4.72 7.30 6.92
C ALA A 121 3.99 8.34 7.80
N HIS A 122 3.58 9.50 7.27
CA HIS A 122 2.80 10.51 7.99
C HIS A 122 1.38 10.09 8.38
N LEU A 123 0.82 9.02 7.80
CA LEU A 123 -0.46 8.47 8.26
C LEU A 123 -0.37 7.88 9.68
N ASP A 124 0.83 7.58 10.19
CA ASP A 124 1.02 7.11 11.57
C ASP A 124 0.79 8.24 12.61
N VAL A 125 0.82 9.52 12.21
CA VAL A 125 0.63 10.71 13.08
C VAL A 125 -0.86 11.04 13.31
N VAL A 126 -1.76 10.15 12.92
CA VAL A 126 -3.23 10.31 12.93
C VAL A 126 -3.86 10.08 14.33
N ARG A 127 -3.13 10.37 15.42
CA ARG A 127 -3.63 10.18 16.80
C ARG A 127 -4.17 11.45 17.48
N LYS A 128 -4.10 12.63 16.86
CA LYS A 128 -4.57 13.89 17.47
C LYS A 128 -5.70 14.54 16.65
N GLY A 129 -6.94 14.39 17.12
CA GLY A 129 -8.11 15.08 16.57
C GLY A 129 -9.44 14.35 16.85
N ALA A 130 -10.45 15.09 17.32
CA ALA A 130 -11.67 14.62 18.00
C ALA A 130 -12.76 13.99 17.11
N ASP A 131 -12.46 13.61 15.87
CA ASP A 131 -13.40 12.80 15.07
C ASP A 131 -12.67 11.58 14.53
N SER A 132 -12.53 10.60 15.43
CA SER A 132 -11.60 9.51 15.26
C SER A 132 -12.13 8.50 14.24
N LEU A 133 -11.29 8.13 13.27
CA LEU A 133 -11.43 6.88 12.51
C LEU A 133 -11.30 5.62 13.42
N LEU A 134 -11.30 5.79 14.75
CA LEU A 134 -11.20 4.72 15.73
C LEU A 134 -12.26 3.66 15.46
N GLY A 135 -11.83 2.41 15.48
CA GLY A 135 -12.69 1.25 15.22
C GLY A 135 -13.08 1.03 13.75
N ARG A 136 -12.73 1.96 12.84
CA ARG A 136 -13.08 1.88 11.41
C ARG A 136 -11.94 1.39 10.52
N TYR A 137 -10.73 1.26 11.04
CA TYR A 137 -9.57 0.81 10.26
C TYR A 137 -8.60 -0.06 11.07
N PHE A 138 -7.83 -0.88 10.35
CA PHE A 138 -6.63 -1.55 10.86
C PHE A 138 -5.37 -1.05 10.16
N PRO A 139 -4.32 -0.68 10.91
CA PRO A 139 -3.06 -0.20 10.34
C PRO A 139 -2.18 -1.37 9.89
N TYR A 140 -1.73 -1.31 8.64
CA TYR A 140 -0.78 -2.24 8.03
C TYR A 140 0.50 -1.50 7.66
N ARG A 141 1.57 -1.71 8.45
CA ARG A 141 2.87 -1.12 8.18
C ARG A 141 3.68 -2.00 7.23
N MET A 142 3.85 -1.55 6.01
CA MET A 142 4.66 -2.18 5.00
C MET A 142 6.14 -1.84 5.21
N HIS A 143 6.95 -2.86 5.43
CA HIS A 143 8.39 -2.77 5.60
C HIS A 143 9.12 -3.06 4.28
N PRO A 144 10.41 -2.67 4.17
CA PRO A 144 11.30 -3.27 3.19
C PRO A 144 11.29 -4.81 3.31
N LEU A 145 11.67 -5.49 2.24
CA LEU A 145 11.79 -6.95 2.19
C LEU A 145 12.63 -7.46 3.35
N SER A 146 12.08 -8.43 4.06
CA SER A 146 12.78 -9.18 5.09
C SER A 146 13.35 -10.47 4.51
N ILE A 147 14.30 -11.08 5.22
CA ILE A 147 14.80 -12.43 4.89
C ILE A 147 13.64 -13.41 4.80
N GLY A 148 12.69 -13.33 5.75
CA GLY A 148 11.52 -14.19 5.79
C GLY A 148 10.65 -14.05 4.54
N GLU A 149 10.40 -12.81 4.09
CA GLU A 149 9.60 -12.55 2.88
C GLU A 149 10.30 -13.01 1.59
N ILE A 150 11.64 -12.88 1.53
CA ILE A 150 12.44 -13.35 0.39
C ILE A 150 12.48 -14.88 0.35
N ALA A 151 12.72 -15.53 1.50
CA ALA A 151 12.77 -16.98 1.60
C ALA A 151 11.39 -17.61 1.39
N ASN A 152 10.33 -16.92 1.85
CA ASN A 152 8.96 -17.38 1.70
C ASN A 152 7.97 -16.20 1.77
N SER A 153 7.38 -15.87 0.62
CA SER A 153 6.40 -14.79 0.53
C SER A 153 5.01 -15.18 1.05
N THR A 154 4.77 -16.42 1.49
CA THR A 154 3.47 -16.81 2.04
C THR A 154 3.27 -16.25 3.44
N TRP A 155 2.09 -15.66 3.66
CA TRP A 155 1.63 -15.33 5.00
C TRP A 155 1.50 -16.58 5.85
N ARG A 156 1.78 -16.45 7.15
CA ARG A 156 1.55 -17.49 8.15
C ARG A 156 0.70 -16.90 9.25
N ASP A 157 -0.37 -17.61 9.62
CA ASP A 157 -1.23 -17.22 10.75
C ASP A 157 -0.52 -17.31 12.11
N ARG A 158 0.70 -17.88 12.13
CA ARG A 158 1.54 -17.99 13.30
C ARG A 158 2.73 -17.03 13.19
N PRO A 159 3.03 -16.26 14.26
CA PRO A 159 4.15 -15.31 14.25
C PRO A 159 5.51 -16.00 14.14
N ILE A 160 5.60 -17.28 14.55
CA ILE A 160 6.79 -18.10 14.46
C ILE A 160 6.43 -19.35 13.66
N GLY A 161 7.25 -19.69 12.67
CA GLY A 161 7.16 -20.95 11.96
C GLY A 161 8.55 -21.48 11.62
N SER A 162 8.59 -22.67 11.02
CA SER A 162 9.86 -23.30 10.65
C SER A 162 10.66 -22.42 9.69
N PRO A 163 11.98 -22.29 9.89
CA PRO A 163 12.83 -21.50 9.02
C PRO A 163 12.77 -22.04 7.58
N SER A 164 12.79 -21.13 6.62
CA SER A 164 12.90 -21.45 5.19
C SER A 164 14.27 -20.99 4.70
N PRO A 165 14.98 -21.81 3.89
CA PRO A 165 16.28 -21.42 3.38
C PRO A 165 16.15 -20.24 2.42
N ILE A 166 17.14 -19.36 2.43
CA ILE A 166 17.35 -18.29 1.45
C ILE A 166 18.56 -18.65 0.59
N SER A 167 18.55 -18.28 -0.69
CA SER A 167 19.73 -18.52 -1.54
C SER A 167 20.90 -17.61 -1.12
N ASP A 168 22.14 -18.09 -1.25
CA ASP A 168 23.32 -17.27 -0.97
C ASP A 168 23.33 -15.98 -1.80
N ALA A 169 22.83 -16.04 -3.04
CA ALA A 169 22.73 -14.88 -3.93
C ALA A 169 21.73 -13.83 -3.43
N ASP A 170 20.58 -14.25 -2.89
CA ASP A 170 19.59 -13.35 -2.29
C ASP A 170 20.10 -12.77 -0.97
N TYR A 171 20.78 -13.59 -0.16
CA TYR A 171 21.37 -13.15 1.10
C TYR A 171 22.46 -12.10 0.86
N GLU A 172 23.39 -12.36 -0.06
CA GLU A 172 24.41 -11.39 -0.48
C GLU A 172 23.80 -10.11 -1.07
N ALA A 173 22.74 -10.23 -1.87
CA ALA A 173 22.03 -9.07 -2.40
C ALA A 173 21.40 -8.22 -1.28
N LEU A 174 20.83 -8.84 -0.26
CA LEU A 174 20.25 -8.15 0.89
C LEU A 174 21.32 -7.40 1.68
N LEU A 175 22.48 -8.02 1.93
CA LEU A 175 23.60 -7.38 2.62
C LEU A 175 24.15 -6.18 1.85
N ARG A 176 24.22 -6.27 0.51
CA ARG A 176 24.83 -5.22 -0.33
C ARG A 176 23.88 -4.09 -0.70
N PHE A 177 22.61 -4.39 -0.96
CA PHE A 177 21.64 -3.45 -1.54
C PHE A 177 20.46 -3.13 -0.60
N GLY A 178 20.35 -3.84 0.52
CA GLY A 178 19.26 -3.69 1.50
C GLY A 178 17.93 -4.28 1.03
N GLY A 179 16.91 -4.21 1.89
CA GLY A 179 15.60 -4.79 1.64
C GLY A 179 14.65 -3.95 0.77
N PHE A 180 15.07 -2.81 0.25
CA PHE A 180 14.18 -2.04 -0.62
C PHE A 180 14.02 -2.76 -1.97
N PRO A 181 12.78 -2.98 -2.46
CA PRO A 181 12.53 -3.81 -3.64
C PRO A 181 13.37 -3.45 -4.87
N ASP A 182 13.46 -2.16 -5.22
CA ASP A 182 14.18 -1.72 -6.41
C ASP A 182 15.69 -2.00 -6.36
N PRO A 183 16.44 -1.54 -5.33
CA PRO A 183 17.85 -1.92 -5.17
C PRO A 183 18.08 -3.43 -5.09
N PHE A 184 17.24 -4.13 -4.32
CA PHE A 184 17.36 -5.56 -4.09
C PHE A 184 17.19 -6.37 -5.38
N LEU A 185 16.15 -6.07 -6.18
CA LEU A 185 15.85 -6.76 -7.43
C LEU A 185 16.88 -6.46 -8.52
N LYS A 186 17.35 -5.21 -8.62
CA LYS A 186 18.28 -4.80 -9.69
C LYS A 186 19.71 -5.28 -9.48
N ARG A 187 20.12 -5.52 -8.23
CA ARG A 187 21.47 -5.98 -7.85
C ARG A 187 22.61 -5.21 -8.53
N ASN A 188 22.45 -3.91 -8.66
CA ASN A 188 23.36 -3.06 -9.42
C ASN A 188 23.93 -1.94 -8.55
N GLN A 189 25.26 -1.92 -8.38
CA GLN A 189 25.92 -0.96 -7.49
C GLN A 189 25.73 0.49 -7.92
N ARG A 190 25.79 0.79 -9.22
CA ARG A 190 25.60 2.15 -9.74
C ARG A 190 24.18 2.64 -9.47
N PHE A 191 23.19 1.78 -9.66
CA PHE A 191 21.80 2.08 -9.33
C PHE A 191 21.63 2.30 -7.82
N HIS A 192 22.12 1.38 -6.99
CA HIS A 192 22.04 1.48 -5.53
C HIS A 192 22.66 2.78 -5.00
N ASN A 193 23.86 3.14 -5.47
CA ASN A 193 24.51 4.40 -5.07
C ASN A 193 23.68 5.64 -5.42
N ARG A 194 23.07 5.66 -6.62
CA ARG A 194 22.18 6.77 -7.04
C ARG A 194 20.91 6.78 -6.18
N TRP A 195 20.30 5.62 -5.99
CA TRP A 195 19.07 5.46 -5.23
C TRP A 195 19.24 5.89 -3.77
N THR A 196 20.32 5.47 -3.11
CA THR A 196 20.61 5.82 -1.72
C THR A 196 20.79 7.32 -1.53
N ARG A 197 21.49 8.01 -2.46
CA ARG A 197 21.62 9.48 -2.44
C ARG A 197 20.27 10.19 -2.56
N MET A 198 19.41 9.75 -3.49
CA MET A 198 18.07 10.32 -3.65
C MET A 198 17.21 10.08 -2.41
N ARG A 199 17.26 8.88 -1.84
CA ARG A 199 16.49 8.54 -0.63
C ARG A 199 16.93 9.38 0.57
N GLN A 200 18.23 9.61 0.75
CA GLN A 200 18.73 10.49 1.81
C GLN A 200 18.17 11.91 1.63
N GLN A 201 18.20 12.47 0.41
CA GLN A 201 17.65 13.79 0.14
C GLN A 201 16.14 13.88 0.45
N LEU A 202 15.36 12.87 0.05
CA LEU A 202 13.92 12.80 0.33
C LEU A 202 13.65 12.76 1.84
N LEU A 203 14.38 11.91 2.59
CA LEU A 203 14.23 11.79 4.03
C LEU A 203 14.41 13.14 4.74
N PHE A 204 15.48 13.87 4.41
CA PHE A 204 15.77 15.16 5.05
C PHE A 204 14.85 16.30 4.61
N ARG A 205 14.34 16.28 3.37
CA ARG A 205 13.55 17.38 2.83
C ARG A 205 12.05 17.24 3.06
N GLU A 206 11.53 16.02 3.00
CA GLU A 206 10.08 15.76 3.01
C GLU A 206 9.61 15.00 4.23
N ASP A 207 10.38 14.01 4.73
CA ASP A 207 9.88 13.11 5.78
C ASP A 207 10.25 13.56 7.21
N LEU A 208 11.21 14.49 7.38
CA LEU A 208 11.70 14.99 8.70
C LEU A 208 11.35 16.45 8.99
N ARG A 209 10.62 17.13 8.10
CA ARG A 209 10.13 18.51 8.30
C ARG A 209 8.68 18.51 8.71
#